data_AF-A0A8H4V4B5-F1
#
_entry.id   AF-A0A8H4V4B5-F1
#
_cell.length_a   1.000
_cell.length_b   1.000
_cell.length_c   1.000
_cell.angle_alpha   90.00
_cell.angle_beta   90.00
_cell.angle_gamma   90.00
#
_symmetry.space_group_name_H-M   'P 1'
#
loop_
_entity.id
_entity.type
_entity.pdbx_description
1 polymer ?
#
loop_
_entity_poly.entity_id
_entity_poly.type
_entity_poly.pdbx_seq_one_letter_code
_entity_poly.pdbx_strand_id
1 'polypeptide(L)'
;MGNRRIVVSIDFGTTYSGVAWADTTREPDVQHVVTEWPSVGSTKSSPKVPTELRKVAAGWQWGFQIPESAKRIKYFKLKLDDVAPITKDGESAKDLAKVYLSCLHEHFVSVLEKQLTPSVVKSTPMDFVVTVPAIWSPKAKQSTEQAAAMAGFCSNKRIQLISEPVRSRTRNGIAMLTGA
;
A
#
# COMPACT_ATOMS: atom_id res chain seq x y z
N MET A 1 7.22 -29.58 -6.85
CA MET A 1 7.88 -28.39 -6.27
C MET A 1 6.99 -27.20 -6.56
N GLY A 2 6.52 -26.49 -5.53
CA GLY A 2 5.65 -25.33 -5.74
C GLY A 2 6.39 -24.22 -6.45
N ASN A 3 5.76 -23.56 -7.43
CA ASN A 3 6.35 -22.37 -8.06
C ASN A 3 6.54 -21.30 -6.99
N ARG A 4 7.78 -20.79 -6.86
CA ARG A 4 8.14 -19.67 -5.99
C ARG A 4 7.21 -18.50 -6.23
N ARG A 5 6.67 -17.94 -5.14
CA ARG A 5 5.79 -16.78 -5.16
C ARG A 5 6.12 -15.88 -4.00
N ILE A 6 5.90 -14.59 -4.20
CA ILE A 6 5.94 -13.60 -3.12
C ILE A 6 4.48 -13.19 -2.85
N VAL A 7 4.04 -13.39 -1.62
CA VAL A 7 2.74 -12.87 -1.18
C VAL A 7 2.98 -11.55 -0.50
N VAL A 8 2.23 -10.52 -0.90
CA VAL A 8 2.37 -9.15 -0.39
C VAL A 8 1.05 -8.70 0.20
N SER A 9 1.08 -8.23 1.43
CA SER A 9 -0.04 -7.63 2.14
C SER A 9 0.17 -6.13 2.27
N ILE A 10 -0.85 -5.36 1.91
CA ILE A 10 -0.86 -3.91 1.94
C ILE A 10 -2.01 -3.47 2.83
N ASP A 11 -1.67 -2.87 3.95
CA ASP A 11 -2.62 -2.11 4.75
C ASP A 11 -2.65 -0.69 4.22
N PHE A 12 -3.62 -0.36 3.36
CA PHE A 12 -3.78 0.99 2.83
C PHE A 12 -4.67 1.81 3.78
N GLY A 13 -4.21 2.17 4.98
CA GLY A 13 -5.04 2.87 5.97
C GLY A 13 -5.29 4.35 5.67
N THR A 14 -6.27 4.94 6.38
CA THR A 14 -6.63 6.37 6.21
C THR A 14 -5.55 7.34 6.69
N THR A 15 -4.85 6.96 7.76
CA THR A 15 -3.82 7.79 8.41
C THR A 15 -2.42 7.26 8.14
N TYR A 16 -2.25 5.93 8.22
CA TYR A 16 -0.98 5.24 8.01
C TYR A 16 -1.22 4.03 7.13
N SER A 17 -0.21 3.68 6.33
CA SER A 17 -0.19 2.45 5.55
C SER A 17 1.01 1.58 5.91
N GLY A 18 0.88 0.27 5.72
CA GLY A 18 1.96 -0.70 5.95
C GLY A 18 2.05 -1.70 4.83
N VAL A 19 3.24 -2.31 4.68
CA VAL A 19 3.47 -3.39 3.71
C VAL A 19 4.21 -4.51 4.43
N ALA A 20 3.75 -5.74 4.22
CA ALA A 20 4.45 -6.94 4.66
C ALA A 20 4.41 -8.01 3.57
N TRP A 21 5.42 -8.87 3.51
CA TRP A 21 5.56 -9.88 2.46
C TRP A 21 6.17 -11.18 2.98
N ALA A 22 5.98 -12.27 2.24
CA ALA A 22 6.56 -13.58 2.52
C ALA A 22 6.95 -14.30 1.22
N ASP A 23 8.02 -15.09 1.24
CA ASP A 23 8.45 -15.97 0.14
C ASP A 23 7.95 -17.40 0.40
N THR A 24 7.06 -17.89 -0.46
CA THR A 24 6.38 -19.18 -0.25
C THR A 24 7.29 -20.41 -0.35
N THR A 25 8.55 -20.25 -0.77
CA THR A 25 9.47 -21.37 -1.03
C THR A 25 10.73 -21.33 -0.20
N ARG A 26 11.21 -20.14 0.18
CA ARG A 26 12.42 -20.01 0.98
C ARG A 26 12.12 -20.15 2.47
N GLU A 27 11.17 -19.35 2.96
CA GLU A 27 10.82 -19.26 4.38
C GLU A 27 9.30 -19.02 4.50
N PRO A 28 8.46 -20.04 4.27
CA PRO A 28 7.01 -19.87 4.19
C PRO A 28 6.37 -19.40 5.50
N ASP A 29 7.03 -19.62 6.63
CA ASP A 29 6.57 -19.22 7.97
C ASP A 29 7.13 -17.85 8.42
N VAL A 30 7.97 -17.21 7.60
CA VAL A 30 8.58 -15.93 7.93
C VAL A 30 7.88 -14.81 7.18
N GLN A 31 7.30 -13.89 7.94
CA GLN A 31 6.75 -12.64 7.42
C GLN A 31 7.74 -11.50 7.62
N HIS A 32 8.02 -10.77 6.55
CA HIS A 32 8.84 -9.57 6.58
C HIS A 32 7.95 -8.33 6.54
N VAL A 33 8.08 -7.46 7.53
CA VAL A 33 7.41 -6.15 7.56
C VAL A 33 8.37 -5.09 7.02
N VAL A 34 7.90 -4.23 6.12
CA VAL A 34 8.67 -3.07 5.67
C VAL A 34 8.68 -2.04 6.80
N THR A 35 9.86 -1.79 7.37
CA THR A 35 10.04 -0.82 8.46
C THR A 35 10.84 0.40 8.06
N GLU A 36 11.64 0.32 7.00
CA GLU A 36 12.47 1.44 6.54
C GLU A 36 11.78 2.17 5.39
N TRP A 37 11.51 3.46 5.61
CA TRP A 37 10.78 4.32 4.67
C TRP A 37 11.63 5.50 4.24
N PRO A 38 11.44 6.02 3.01
CA PRO A 38 12.18 7.19 2.56
C PRO A 38 11.78 8.42 3.38
N SER A 39 12.78 9.20 3.78
CA SER A 39 12.63 10.44 4.55
C SER A 39 13.46 11.56 3.92
N VAL A 40 13.31 12.79 4.40
CA VAL A 40 14.14 13.91 3.95
C VAL A 40 15.60 13.62 4.31
N GLY A 41 16.45 13.42 3.28
CA GLY A 41 17.89 13.21 3.42
C GLY A 41 18.32 11.89 4.09
N SER A 42 17.41 10.95 4.33
CA SER A 42 17.69 9.71 5.09
C SER A 42 16.59 8.65 4.93
N THR A 43 16.61 7.60 5.75
CA THR A 43 15.48 6.69 5.98
C THR A 43 14.88 6.92 7.37
N LYS A 44 13.61 6.56 7.53
CA LYS A 44 12.93 6.54 8.83
C LYS A 44 12.42 5.14 9.12
N SER A 45 12.80 4.63 10.30
CA SER A 45 12.30 3.35 10.82
C SER A 45 10.93 3.54 11.48
N SER A 46 9.94 2.79 11.01
CA SER A 46 8.57 2.77 11.54
C SER A 46 7.82 1.56 10.95
N PRO A 47 6.94 0.87 11.70
CA PRO A 47 6.15 -0.24 11.14
C PRO A 47 5.16 0.21 10.04
N LYS A 48 4.84 1.51 9.99
CA LYS A 48 3.93 2.11 8.99
C LYS A 48 4.43 3.48 8.52
N VAL A 49 3.95 3.91 7.37
CA VAL A 49 4.23 5.21 6.74
C VAL A 49 2.95 6.06 6.68
N PRO A 50 3.00 7.39 6.89
CA PRO A 50 1.82 8.24 6.80
C PRO A 50 1.16 8.18 5.41
N THR A 51 -0.17 8.04 5.38
CA THR A 51 -0.99 8.08 4.15
C THR A 51 -1.22 9.52 3.70
N GLU A 52 -0.13 10.16 3.28
CA GLU A 52 -0.10 11.60 3.04
C GLU A 52 0.69 11.92 1.78
N LEU A 53 0.24 12.94 1.06
CA LEU A 53 0.87 13.42 -0.18
C LEU A 53 1.11 14.92 -0.12
N ARG A 54 2.14 15.38 -0.84
CA ARG A 54 2.38 16.79 -1.13
C ARG A 54 2.89 16.93 -2.55
N LYS A 55 2.22 17.77 -3.34
CA LYS A 55 2.67 18.15 -4.68
C LYS A 55 3.75 19.23 -4.57
N VAL A 56 4.86 19.03 -5.27
CA VAL A 56 5.99 19.97 -5.40
C VAL A 56 6.37 20.11 -6.88
N ALA A 57 7.20 21.10 -7.22
CA ALA A 57 7.62 21.31 -8.62
C ALA A 57 8.30 20.08 -9.24
N ALA A 58 9.04 19.31 -8.44
CA ALA A 58 9.74 18.10 -8.87
C ALA A 58 8.86 16.83 -8.89
N GLY A 59 7.56 16.92 -8.58
CA GLY A 59 6.65 15.77 -8.51
C GLY A 59 5.95 15.63 -7.17
N TRP A 60 5.95 14.43 -6.60
CA TRP A 60 5.24 14.11 -5.36
C TRP A 60 6.19 13.76 -4.22
N GLN A 61 5.94 14.34 -3.05
CA GLN A 61 6.46 13.86 -1.78
C GLN A 61 5.36 13.07 -1.07
N TRP A 62 5.73 11.99 -0.39
CA TRP A 62 4.78 11.13 0.33
C TRP A 62 5.33 10.74 1.69
N GLY A 63 4.44 10.39 2.62
CA GLY A 63 4.82 9.87 3.93
C GLY A 63 5.84 10.75 4.67
N PHE A 64 6.96 10.16 5.07
CA PHE A 64 8.02 10.83 5.82
C PHE A 64 8.91 11.77 4.99
N GLN A 65 8.76 11.79 3.66
CA GLN A 65 9.47 12.74 2.81
C GLN A 65 8.85 14.15 2.86
N ILE A 66 7.66 14.30 3.46
CA ILE A 66 6.99 15.59 3.60
C ILE A 66 7.51 16.29 4.87
N PRO A 67 8.10 17.49 4.77
CA PRO A 67 8.53 18.27 5.93
C PRO A 67 7.38 18.56 6.90
N GLU A 68 7.64 18.57 8.21
CA GLU A 68 6.60 18.75 9.24
C GLU A 68 5.79 20.04 9.06
N SER A 69 6.45 21.14 8.70
CA SER A 69 5.83 22.45 8.46
C SER A 69 5.06 22.57 7.14
N ALA A 70 5.16 21.60 6.24
CA ALA A 70 4.57 21.69 4.92
C ALA A 70 3.07 21.34 4.91
N LYS A 71 2.31 22.00 4.03
CA LYS A 71 0.91 21.64 3.76
C LYS A 71 0.83 20.24 3.14
N ARG A 72 -0.10 19.42 3.63
CA ARG A 72 -0.25 18.01 3.32
C ARG A 72 -1.66 17.72 2.81
N ILE A 73 -1.77 16.84 1.82
CA ILE A 73 -3.03 16.23 1.41
C ILE A 73 -3.19 14.96 2.23
N LYS A 74 -4.25 14.92 3.05
CA LYS A 74 -4.58 13.79 3.95
C LYS A 74 -6.00 13.34 3.72
N TYR A 75 -6.34 12.15 4.23
CA TYR A 75 -7.71 11.63 4.29
C TYR A 75 -8.41 11.53 2.92
N PHE A 76 -7.67 11.55 1.82
CA PHE A 76 -8.21 11.37 0.47
C PHE A 76 -8.88 10.00 0.32
N LYS A 77 -8.42 8.99 1.09
CA LYS A 77 -9.03 7.68 1.21
C LYS A 77 -10.52 7.74 1.61
N LEU A 78 -10.93 8.69 2.46
CA LEU A 78 -12.34 8.82 2.89
C LEU A 78 -13.26 9.32 1.77
N LYS A 79 -12.68 9.93 0.73
CA LYS A 79 -13.42 10.51 -0.40
C LYS A 79 -13.49 9.58 -1.60
N LEU A 80 -13.07 8.32 -1.46
CA LEU A 80 -13.14 7.34 -2.55
C LEU A 80 -14.58 6.93 -2.90
N ASP A 81 -15.54 7.19 -2.00
CA ASP A 81 -16.96 6.95 -2.26
C ASP A 81 -17.65 8.15 -2.95
N ASP A 82 -17.09 9.35 -2.79
CA ASP A 82 -17.67 10.57 -3.34
C ASP A 82 -17.69 10.53 -4.88
N VAL A 83 -18.80 10.99 -5.45
CA VAL A 83 -18.96 11.18 -6.91
C VAL A 83 -18.45 12.57 -7.35
N ALA A 84 -18.04 13.42 -6.41
CA ALA A 84 -17.82 14.84 -6.60
C ALA A 84 -16.38 15.18 -7.08
N PRO A 85 -16.23 16.28 -7.85
CA PRO A 85 -15.11 16.48 -8.75
C PRO A 85 -13.86 16.93 -7.99
N ILE A 86 -12.70 16.53 -8.53
CA ILE A 86 -11.51 17.37 -8.72
C ILE A 86 -11.28 18.35 -7.56
N THR A 87 -10.31 18.05 -6.68
CA THR A 87 -9.80 19.03 -5.71
C THR A 87 -9.50 20.37 -6.40
N LYS A 88 -9.39 21.48 -5.66
CA LYS A 88 -9.07 22.81 -6.25
C LYS A 88 -7.84 22.79 -7.20
N ASP A 89 -6.98 21.79 -7.04
CA ASP A 89 -5.74 21.56 -7.79
C ASP A 89 -5.86 20.56 -8.96
N GLY A 90 -7.03 19.98 -9.21
CA GLY A 90 -7.24 19.08 -10.35
C GLY A 90 -7.38 17.58 -10.00
N GLU A 91 -6.96 17.14 -8.81
CA GLU A 91 -6.87 15.70 -8.54
C GLU A 91 -8.13 15.14 -7.87
N SER A 92 -8.63 14.01 -8.37
CA SER A 92 -9.68 13.25 -7.67
C SER A 92 -9.10 12.44 -6.50
N ALA A 93 -9.96 11.99 -5.57
CA ALA A 93 -9.56 11.09 -4.49
C ALA A 93 -8.93 9.78 -5.02
N LYS A 94 -9.42 9.29 -6.16
CA LYS A 94 -8.89 8.12 -6.86
C LYS A 94 -7.50 8.39 -7.43
N ASP A 95 -7.25 9.58 -7.99
CA ASP A 95 -5.94 9.95 -8.51
C ASP A 95 -4.90 10.05 -7.39
N LEU A 96 -5.28 10.66 -6.27
CA LEU A 96 -4.42 10.74 -5.08
C LEU A 96 -4.12 9.34 -4.52
N ALA A 97 -5.12 8.46 -4.45
CA ALA A 97 -4.91 7.08 -4.06
C ALA A 97 -3.96 6.35 -5.02
N LYS A 98 -4.13 6.52 -6.34
CA LYS A 98 -3.23 5.97 -7.35
C LYS A 98 -1.79 6.46 -7.13
N VAL A 99 -1.59 7.77 -7.01
CA VAL A 99 -0.27 8.38 -6.80
C VAL A 99 0.39 7.81 -5.54
N TYR A 100 -0.33 7.78 -4.42
CA TYR A 100 0.19 7.25 -3.17
C TYR A 100 0.58 5.77 -3.29
N LEU A 101 -0.30 4.96 -3.87
CA LEU A 101 -0.06 3.54 -4.10
C LEU A 101 1.11 3.30 -5.06
N SER A 102 1.32 4.15 -6.06
CA SER A 102 2.49 4.09 -6.96
C SER A 102 3.78 4.33 -6.20
N CYS A 103 3.85 5.38 -5.38
CA CYS A 103 5.02 5.65 -4.54
C CYS A 103 5.31 4.49 -3.58
N LEU A 104 4.25 3.91 -2.99
CA LEU A 104 4.37 2.75 -2.11
C LEU A 104 4.90 1.51 -2.84
N HIS A 105 4.38 1.24 -4.05
CA HIS A 105 4.80 0.12 -4.88
C HIS A 105 6.27 0.25 -5.30
N GLU A 106 6.69 1.41 -5.79
CA GLU A 106 8.07 1.67 -6.22
C GLU A 106 9.06 1.46 -5.07
N HIS A 107 8.74 2.00 -3.88
CA HIS A 107 9.58 1.79 -2.70
C HIS A 107 9.62 0.30 -2.29
N PHE A 108 8.47 -0.37 -2.27
CA PHE A 108 8.40 -1.78 -1.93
C PHE A 108 9.24 -2.66 -2.88
N VAL A 109 9.16 -2.41 -4.19
CA VAL A 109 10.01 -3.11 -5.18
C VAL A 109 11.48 -2.85 -4.88
N SER A 110 11.89 -1.60 -4.60
CA SER A 110 13.27 -1.29 -4.23
C SER A 110 13.73 -2.04 -2.97
N VAL A 111 12.86 -2.18 -1.96
CA VAL A 111 13.13 -2.98 -0.76
C VAL A 111 13.31 -4.46 -1.11
N LEU A 112 12.42 -5.03 -1.92
CA LEU A 112 12.53 -6.42 -2.36
C LEU A 112 13.80 -6.68 -3.15
N GLU A 113 14.18 -5.79 -4.06
CA GLU A 113 15.38 -5.96 -4.88
C GLU A 113 16.66 -5.98 -4.03
N LYS A 114 16.69 -5.22 -2.93
CA LYS A 114 17.79 -5.26 -1.95
C LYS A 114 17.85 -6.57 -1.18
N GLN A 115 16.71 -7.20 -0.91
CA GLN A 115 16.62 -8.44 -0.11
C GLN A 115 16.78 -9.72 -0.95
N LEU A 116 16.27 -9.74 -2.17
CA LEU A 116 16.16 -10.94 -3.01
C LEU A 116 16.92 -10.86 -4.34
N THR A 117 17.48 -9.71 -4.71
CA THR A 117 18.08 -9.34 -6.02
C THR A 117 17.07 -8.97 -7.12
N PRO A 118 17.41 -8.04 -8.04
CA PRO A 118 16.53 -7.64 -9.14
C PRO A 118 16.07 -8.79 -10.05
N SER A 119 16.97 -9.74 -10.35
CA SER A 119 16.65 -10.87 -11.23
C SER A 119 15.58 -11.78 -10.64
N VAL A 120 15.63 -12.02 -9.33
CA VAL A 120 14.62 -12.81 -8.60
C VAL A 120 13.30 -12.07 -8.56
N VAL A 121 13.31 -10.79 -8.21
CA VAL A 121 12.09 -9.96 -8.13
C VAL A 121 11.35 -9.93 -9.47
N LYS A 122 12.06 -9.79 -10.59
CA LYS A 122 11.47 -9.74 -11.94
C LYS A 122 10.91 -11.09 -12.41
N SER A 123 11.53 -12.20 -11.99
CA SER A 123 11.14 -13.56 -12.41
C SER A 123 10.14 -14.24 -11.48
N THR A 124 9.91 -13.68 -10.29
CA THR A 124 9.03 -14.27 -9.27
C THR A 124 7.64 -13.64 -9.34
N PRO A 125 6.58 -14.44 -9.57
CA PRO A 125 5.21 -13.93 -9.50
C PRO A 125 4.88 -13.39 -8.11
N MET A 126 4.20 -12.24 -8.08
CA MET A 126 3.71 -11.62 -6.86
C MET A 126 2.18 -11.67 -6.79
N ASP A 127 1.65 -12.09 -5.64
CA ASP A 127 0.23 -12.06 -5.33
C ASP A 127 -0.01 -10.94 -4.30
N PHE A 128 -0.83 -9.95 -4.63
CA PHE A 128 -1.08 -8.78 -3.78
C PHE A 128 -2.42 -8.87 -3.07
N VAL A 129 -2.40 -8.59 -1.77
CA VAL A 129 -3.56 -8.54 -0.88
C VAL A 129 -3.66 -7.12 -0.33
N VAL A 130 -4.73 -6.41 -0.65
CA VAL A 130 -4.97 -5.06 -0.12
C VAL A 130 -6.11 -5.13 0.89
N THR A 131 -5.86 -4.63 2.11
CA THR A 131 -6.91 -4.53 3.12
C THR A 131 -7.68 -3.23 2.97
N VAL A 132 -9.01 -3.35 3.02
CA VAL A 132 -9.94 -2.21 2.96
C VAL A 132 -10.95 -2.32 4.09
N PRO A 133 -11.42 -1.21 4.68
CA PRO A 133 -12.44 -1.26 5.72
C PRO A 133 -13.69 -2.03 5.27
N ALA A 134 -14.18 -2.96 6.10
CA ALA A 134 -15.35 -3.76 5.76
C ALA A 134 -16.61 -2.91 5.48
N ILE A 135 -16.74 -1.77 6.17
CA ILE A 135 -17.87 -0.82 6.06
C ILE A 135 -17.88 -0.01 4.76
N TRP A 136 -16.86 -0.15 3.91
CA TRP A 136 -16.82 0.57 2.64
C TRP A 136 -17.84 0.08 1.64
N SER A 137 -18.39 1.03 0.88
CA SER A 137 -19.28 0.74 -0.24
C SER A 137 -18.57 -0.11 -1.30
N PRO A 138 -19.31 -0.88 -2.11
CA PRO A 138 -18.75 -1.58 -3.26
C PRO A 138 -17.96 -0.65 -4.20
N LYS A 139 -18.42 0.59 -4.36
CA LYS A 139 -17.76 1.61 -5.19
C LYS A 139 -16.40 2.03 -4.63
N ALA A 140 -16.29 2.25 -3.32
CA ALA A 140 -15.03 2.58 -2.67
C ALA A 140 -14.02 1.41 -2.75
N LYS A 141 -14.50 0.17 -2.59
CA LYS A 141 -13.70 -1.05 -2.79
C LYS A 141 -13.18 -1.14 -4.23
N GLN A 142 -14.06 -1.01 -5.22
CA GLN A 142 -13.69 -1.03 -6.64
C GLN A 142 -12.71 0.09 -7.01
N SER A 143 -12.93 1.31 -6.49
CA SER A 143 -12.03 2.44 -6.75
C SER A 143 -10.63 2.19 -6.20
N THR A 144 -10.52 1.52 -5.05
CA THR A 144 -9.25 1.13 -4.45
C THR A 144 -8.55 0.04 -5.26
N GLU A 145 -9.29 -0.97 -5.72
CA GLU A 145 -8.77 -2.01 -6.60
C GLU A 145 -8.18 -1.41 -7.88
N GLN A 146 -8.93 -0.51 -8.52
CA GLN A 146 -8.50 0.18 -9.74
C GLN A 146 -7.26 1.04 -9.49
N ALA A 147 -7.22 1.80 -8.39
CA ALA A 147 -6.07 2.61 -8.04
C ALA A 147 -4.81 1.74 -7.80
N ALA A 148 -4.96 0.62 -7.10
CA ALA A 148 -3.87 -0.32 -6.86
C ALA A 148 -3.38 -0.99 -8.15
N ALA A 149 -4.31 -1.42 -9.01
CA ALA A 149 -3.96 -2.01 -10.31
C ALA A 149 -3.17 -1.03 -11.18
N MET A 150 -3.63 0.22 -11.26
CA MET A 150 -2.94 1.28 -12.01
C MET A 150 -1.60 1.68 -11.40
N ALA A 151 -1.39 1.44 -10.11
CA ALA A 151 -0.15 1.75 -9.41
C ALA A 151 0.99 0.74 -9.63
N GLY A 152 0.71 -0.39 -10.30
CA GLY A 152 1.70 -1.44 -10.57
C GLY A 152 1.49 -2.73 -9.79
N PHE A 153 0.53 -2.77 -8.86
CA PHE A 153 0.21 -3.97 -8.07
C PHE A 153 -0.50 -5.09 -8.88
N CYS A 154 -0.61 -4.98 -10.20
CA CYS A 154 -1.31 -5.94 -11.05
C CYS A 154 -0.55 -6.33 -12.32
N SER A 155 0.79 -6.23 -12.35
CA SER A 155 1.53 -6.41 -13.60
C SER A 155 1.34 -7.76 -14.30
N ASN A 156 0.81 -8.82 -13.64
CA ASN A 156 0.37 -10.06 -14.31
C ASN A 156 -0.64 -10.96 -13.52
N LYS A 157 -1.11 -10.60 -12.31
CA LYS A 157 -1.98 -11.47 -11.47
C LYS A 157 -2.93 -10.71 -10.53
N ARG A 158 -3.90 -11.45 -9.97
CA ARG A 158 -5.05 -11.01 -9.15
C ARG A 158 -4.60 -10.15 -7.94
N ILE A 159 -5.11 -8.93 -7.86
CA ILE A 159 -5.24 -8.21 -6.59
C ILE A 159 -6.41 -8.84 -5.82
N GLN A 160 -6.17 -9.25 -4.58
CA GLN A 160 -7.23 -9.67 -3.68
C GLN A 160 -7.56 -8.54 -2.70
N LEU A 161 -8.79 -8.05 -2.75
CA LEU A 161 -9.30 -7.17 -1.71
C LEU A 161 -9.82 -8.02 -0.55
N ILE A 162 -9.22 -7.87 0.63
CA ILE A 162 -9.74 -8.45 1.86
C ILE A 162 -10.33 -7.33 2.71
N SER A 163 -11.56 -7.54 3.17
CA SER A 163 -12.19 -6.62 4.11
C SER A 163 -11.53 -6.79 5.48
N GLU A 164 -11.07 -5.69 6.08
CA GLU A 164 -10.61 -5.68 7.47
C GLU A 164 -11.72 -6.25 8.37
N PRO A 165 -11.39 -7.00 9.43
CA PRO A 165 -12.40 -7.48 10.34
C PRO A 165 -13.11 -6.26 10.95
N VAL A 166 -14.41 -6.14 10.67
CA VAL A 166 -15.30 -5.44 11.60
C VAL A 166 -15.10 -6.10 12.97
N ARG A 167 -15.13 -5.34 14.07
CA ARG A 167 -15.22 -5.95 15.40
C ARG A 167 -16.54 -6.74 15.51
N SER A 168 -16.55 -7.94 14.97
CA SER A 168 -17.42 -9.04 15.30
C SER A 168 -16.51 -10.25 15.43
N ARG A 169 -16.54 -10.82 16.63
CA ARG A 169 -15.67 -11.89 17.05
C ARG A 169 -16.06 -13.15 16.27
N THR A 170 -15.23 -13.59 15.33
CA THR A 170 -15.36 -14.95 14.79
C THR A 170 -14.00 -15.63 14.77
N ARG A 171 -13.92 -16.74 15.51
CA ARG A 171 -12.80 -17.69 15.53
C ARG A 171 -12.60 -18.26 14.13
N ASN A 172 -11.49 -17.91 13.48
CA ASN A 172 -10.53 -18.86 12.90
C ASN A 172 -9.58 -18.13 11.93
N GLY A 173 -8.28 -18.20 12.24
CA GLY A 173 -7.17 -18.23 11.28
C GLY A 173 -7.09 -17.10 10.24
N ILE A 174 -6.56 -15.95 10.66
CA ILE A 174 -5.49 -15.15 10.02
C ILE A 174 -5.34 -13.93 10.94
N ALA A 175 -4.24 -13.87 11.69
CA ALA A 175 -3.93 -12.71 12.52
C ALA A 175 -3.53 -11.55 11.61
N MET A 176 -4.51 -10.76 11.17
CA MET A 176 -4.28 -9.46 10.52
C MET A 176 -3.62 -8.53 11.54
N LEU A 177 -2.45 -8.01 11.18
CA LEU A 177 -1.65 -7.04 11.93
C LEU A 177 -2.43 -5.74 12.17
N THR A 178 -3.25 -5.73 13.22
CA THR A 178 -3.82 -4.53 13.82
C THR A 178 -3.00 -4.21 15.08
N GLY A 179 -1.80 -3.69 14.86
CA GLY A 179 -0.98 -3.07 15.91
C GLY A 179 -1.45 -1.63 16.16
N ALA A 180 -1.78 -1.36 17.41
CA ALA A 180 -2.21 -0.08 17.98
C ALA A 180 -1.19 1.06 17.79
#